data_AF-A0A7H4N7X1-F1
#
_entry.id   AF-A0A7H4N7X1-F1
#
_cell.length_a   1.000
_cell.length_b   1.000
_cell.length_c   1.000
_cell.angle_alpha   90.00
_cell.angle_beta   90.00
_cell.angle_gamma   90.00
#
_symmetry.space_group_name_H-M   'P 1'
#
loop_
_entity.id
_entity.type
_entity.pdbx_description
1 polymer ?
#
loop_
_entity_poly.entity_id
_entity_poly.type
_entity_poly.pdbx_seq_one_letter_code
_entity_poly.pdbx_strand_id
1 'polypeptide(L)'
;MTNMSQAPSAEKKGVSDILGFKIFGMPLPLYAFALITLLLSHFYNALPTDIVGGFAIMFIIGAVFGEIGKRLPIFNKYIGGAPVMIFLVAAISFTPAFSPRKKLMQSLM
;
A
#
# COMPACT_ATOMS: atom_id res chain seq x y z
N MET A 1 22.94 50.92 -9.70
CA MET A 1 23.10 50.22 -8.42
C MET A 1 21.69 50.08 -7.85
N THR A 2 21.02 48.94 -7.73
CA THR A 2 21.37 47.52 -7.70
C THR A 2 20.23 46.74 -8.35
N ASN A 3 20.51 46.10 -9.47
CA ASN A 3 19.60 45.17 -10.12
C ASN A 3 19.56 43.91 -9.24
N MET A 4 18.55 43.78 -8.36
CA MET A 4 18.23 42.51 -7.72
C MET A 4 17.57 41.61 -8.76
N SER A 5 18.42 41.11 -9.65
CA SER A 5 18.17 39.98 -10.52
C SER A 5 17.85 38.78 -9.61
N GLN A 6 16.55 38.51 -9.50
CA GLN A 6 15.94 37.20 -9.41
C GLN A 6 16.89 36.08 -9.00
N ALA A 7 16.74 35.61 -7.75
CA ALA A 7 17.22 34.28 -7.39
C ALA A 7 16.54 33.25 -8.32
N PRO A 8 17.30 32.32 -8.93
CA PRO A 8 16.72 31.26 -9.72
C PRO A 8 15.97 30.34 -8.76
N SER A 9 14.65 30.49 -8.74
CA SER A 9 13.74 29.58 -8.05
C SER A 9 13.86 28.23 -8.73
N ALA A 10 14.68 27.36 -8.13
CA ALA A 10 14.84 25.98 -8.50
C ALA A 10 13.47 25.31 -8.68
N GLU A 11 13.13 25.06 -9.94
CA GLU A 11 12.51 23.83 -10.43
C GLU A 11 11.69 23.01 -9.41
N LYS A 12 10.48 23.46 -9.08
CA LYS A 12 9.42 22.56 -8.56
C LYS A 12 8.61 21.94 -9.70
N LYS A 13 9.28 21.28 -10.65
CA LYS A 13 8.60 20.52 -11.72
C LYS A 13 8.47 19.03 -11.41
N GLY A 14 9.38 18.45 -10.61
CA GLY A 14 9.34 17.01 -10.30
C GLY A 14 8.33 16.58 -9.22
N VAL A 15 8.01 17.43 -8.24
CA VAL A 15 7.13 17.03 -7.12
C VAL A 15 5.65 17.06 -7.51
N SER A 16 5.27 17.97 -8.41
CA SER A 16 3.89 18.19 -8.86
C SER A 16 3.36 17.04 -9.73
N ASP A 17 4.22 16.40 -10.52
CA ASP A 17 3.85 15.25 -11.36
C ASP A 17 3.67 13.96 -10.52
N ILE A 18 4.40 13.83 -9.41
CA ILE A 18 4.23 12.73 -8.43
C ILE A 18 2.98 12.96 -7.57
N LEU A 19 2.64 14.22 -7.28
CA LEU A 19 1.40 14.65 -6.63
C LEU A 19 0.14 14.39 -7.49
N GLY A 20 0.29 14.45 -8.82
CA GLY A 20 -0.77 14.13 -9.78
C GLY A 20 -1.01 12.63 -9.98
N PHE A 21 -0.09 11.79 -9.50
CA PHE A 21 -0.21 10.34 -9.60
C PHE A 21 -1.25 9.84 -8.58
N LYS A 22 -2.45 9.55 -9.09
CA LYS A 22 -3.54 8.96 -8.33
C LYS A 22 -3.28 7.47 -8.17
N ILE A 23 -3.04 7.04 -6.94
CA ILE A 23 -3.14 5.63 -6.56
C ILE A 23 -4.53 5.44 -5.99
N PHE A 24 -5.32 4.58 -6.64
CA PHE A 24 -6.66 4.22 -6.17
C PHE A 24 -7.59 5.43 -5.88
N GLY A 25 -7.52 6.48 -6.71
CA GLY A 25 -8.37 7.67 -6.56
C GLY A 25 -7.92 8.68 -5.50
N MET A 26 -6.87 8.38 -4.72
CA MET A 26 -6.23 9.32 -3.79
C MET A 26 -4.86 9.80 -4.28
N PRO A 27 -4.47 11.05 -3.97
CA PRO A 27 -3.14 11.55 -4.28
C PRO A 27 -2.10 10.75 -3.49
N LEU A 28 -0.99 10.40 -4.14
CA LEU A 28 0.08 9.57 -3.58
C LEU A 28 0.52 9.95 -2.15
N PRO A 29 0.66 11.25 -1.80
CA PRO A 29 1.08 11.64 -0.45
C PRO A 29 0.06 11.28 0.64
N LEU A 30 -1.24 11.29 0.31
CA LEU A 30 -2.29 10.95 1.27
C LEU A 30 -2.27 9.45 1.56
N TYR A 31 -2.03 8.63 0.53
CA TYR A 31 -1.82 7.21 0.69
C TYR A 31 -0.56 6.90 1.50
N ALA A 32 0.55 7.59 1.20
CA ALA A 32 1.81 7.43 1.93
C ALA A 32 1.65 7.77 3.42
N PHE A 33 0.90 8.83 3.75
CA PHE A 33 0.59 9.18 5.13
C PHE A 33 -0.15 8.03 5.85
N ALA A 34 -1.21 7.48 5.24
CA ALA A 34 -1.96 6.36 5.81
C ALA A 34 -1.09 5.10 6.00
N LEU A 35 -0.22 4.80 5.02
CA LEU A 35 0.70 3.67 5.10
C LEU A 35 1.72 3.82 6.22
N ILE A 36 2.25 5.04 6.43
CA ILE A 36 3.15 5.33 7.55
C ILE A 36 2.42 5.16 8.89
N THR A 37 1.19 5.66 9.03
CA THR A 37 0.40 5.50 10.26
C THR A 37 0.15 4.02 10.56
N LEU A 38 -0.15 3.21 9.54
CA LEU A 38 -0.31 1.77 9.69
C LEU A 38 0.99 1.08 10.09
N LEU A 39 2.11 1.43 9.47
CA LEU A 39 3.43 0.89 9.82
C LEU A 39 3.78 1.20 11.27
N LEU A 40 3.57 2.44 11.71
CA LEU A 40 3.77 2.84 13.10
C LEU A 40 2.90 1.98 14.03
N SER A 41 1.60 1.90 13.76
CA SER A 41 0.69 1.05 14.54
C SER A 41 1.20 -0.39 14.63
N HIS A 42 1.71 -0.95 13.52
CA HIS A 42 2.28 -2.29 13.47
C HIS A 42 3.53 -2.45 14.34
N PHE A 43 4.47 -1.52 14.28
CA PHE A 43 5.66 -1.55 15.13
C PHE A 43 5.34 -1.39 16.62
N TYR A 44 4.37 -0.53 16.95
CA TYR A 44 3.91 -0.33 18.32
C TYR A 44 2.94 -1.43 18.81
N ASN A 45 2.62 -2.43 17.98
CA ASN A 45 1.59 -3.46 18.24
C ASN A 45 0.23 -2.87 18.69
N ALA A 46 -0.03 -1.61 18.35
CA ALA A 46 -1.22 -0.87 18.74
C ALA A 46 -2.27 -0.92 17.62
N LEU A 47 -2.41 -2.08 16.98
CA LEU A 47 -3.44 -2.28 15.97
C LEU A 47 -4.79 -2.45 16.67
N PRO A 48 -5.76 -1.57 16.42
CA PRO A 48 -7.11 -1.78 16.91
C PRO A 48 -7.66 -3.07 16.28
N THR A 49 -8.14 -4.00 17.10
CA THR A 49 -8.88 -5.18 16.61
C THR A 49 -10.33 -4.85 16.25
N ASP A 50 -10.69 -3.57 16.34
CA ASP A 50 -11.99 -3.06 15.92
C ASP A 50 -12.14 -3.05 14.40
N ILE A 51 -13.39 -2.98 13.97
CA ILE A 51 -13.78 -2.86 12.56
C ILE A 51 -13.01 -1.72 11.87
N VAL A 52 -12.75 -0.60 12.58
CA VAL A 52 -11.99 0.53 12.05
C VAL A 52 -10.53 0.15 11.73
N GLY A 53 -9.86 -0.57 12.63
CA GLY A 53 -8.48 -1.03 12.40
C GLY A 53 -8.40 -2.08 11.29
N GLY A 54 -9.37 -3.00 11.27
CA GLY A 54 -9.53 -3.98 10.20
C GLY A 54 -9.71 -3.32 8.84
N PHE A 55 -10.61 -2.34 8.73
CA PHE A 55 -10.81 -1.58 7.50
C PHE A 55 -9.59 -0.77 7.09
N ALA A 56 -8.86 -0.15 8.04
CA ALA A 56 -7.66 0.61 7.73
C ALA A 56 -6.60 -0.28 7.05
N ILE A 57 -6.34 -1.48 7.60
CA ILE A 57 -5.41 -2.44 7.02
C ILE A 57 -5.89 -2.89 5.64
N MET A 58 -7.16 -3.30 5.53
CA MET A 58 -7.75 -3.76 4.26
C MET A 58 -7.66 -2.69 3.18
N PHE A 59 -7.92 -1.44 3.53
CA PHE A 59 -7.89 -0.32 2.61
C PHE A 59 -6.46 -0.04 2.13
N ILE A 60 -5.49 -0.03 3.04
CA ILE A 60 -4.09 0.28 2.71
C ILE A 60 -3.48 -0.85 1.88
N ILE A 61 -3.61 -2.10 2.33
CA ILE A 61 -3.13 -3.28 1.59
C ILE A 61 -3.84 -3.37 0.23
N GLY A 62 -5.17 -3.24 0.21
CA GLY A 62 -5.96 -3.31 -1.02
C GLY A 62 -5.57 -2.25 -2.05
N ALA A 63 -5.30 -1.01 -1.62
CA ALA A 63 -4.89 0.05 -2.53
C ALA A 63 -3.48 -0.18 -3.12
N VAL A 64 -2.49 -0.63 -2.33
CA VAL A 64 -1.15 -0.94 -2.86
C VAL A 64 -1.19 -2.12 -3.84
N PHE A 65 -1.80 -3.23 -3.44
CA PHE A 65 -1.84 -4.42 -4.30
C PHE A 65 -2.77 -4.25 -5.50
N GLY A 66 -3.83 -3.46 -5.36
CA GLY A 66 -4.71 -3.09 -6.47
C GLY A 66 -3.99 -2.25 -7.51
N GLU A 67 -3.17 -1.30 -7.10
CA GLU A 67 -2.37 -0.48 -8.01
C GLU A 67 -1.30 -1.32 -8.74
N ILE A 68 -0.61 -2.20 -8.01
CA ILE A 68 0.35 -3.15 -8.58
C ILE A 68 -0.35 -4.08 -9.59
N GLY A 69 -1.54 -4.61 -9.25
CA GLY A 69 -2.31 -5.49 -10.13
C GLY A 69 -2.85 -4.81 -11.39
N LYS A 70 -3.10 -3.49 -11.35
CA LYS A 70 -3.43 -2.70 -12.55
C LYS A 70 -2.21 -2.42 -13.42
N ARG A 71 -1.05 -2.18 -12.80
CA ARG A 71 0.19 -1.82 -13.51
C ARG A 71 0.89 -3.01 -14.16
N LEU A 72 0.65 -4.23 -13.70
CA LEU A 72 1.15 -5.45 -14.31
C LEU A 72 0.31 -5.84 -15.54
N PRO A 73 0.81 -5.69 -16.78
CA PRO A 73 0.02 -5.88 -18.00
C PRO A 73 -0.46 -7.33 -18.19
N ILE A 74 0.30 -8.32 -17.73
CA ILE A 74 -0.09 -9.74 -17.81
C ILE A 74 -1.29 -10.03 -16.90
N PHE A 75 -1.26 -9.56 -15.65
CA PHE A 75 -2.34 -9.77 -14.69
C PHE A 75 -3.59 -8.96 -15.05
N ASN A 76 -3.42 -7.74 -15.51
CA ASN A 76 -4.54 -6.89 -15.89
C ASN A 76 -5.27 -7.42 -17.13
N LYS A 77 -4.54 -7.98 -18.11
CA LYS A 77 -5.14 -8.43 -19.37
C LYS A 77 -5.71 -9.86 -19.34
N TYR A 78 -5.17 -10.75 -18.50
CA TYR A 78 -5.50 -12.19 -18.56
C TYR A 78 -6.09 -12.78 -17.27
N ILE A 79 -5.84 -12.15 -16.12
CA ILE A 79 -6.13 -12.78 -14.81
C ILE A 79 -7.30 -12.08 -14.09
N GLY A 80 -7.55 -10.80 -14.37
CA GLY A 80 -8.60 -10.00 -13.71
C GLY A 80 -8.08 -8.78 -12.93
N GLY A 81 -6.80 -8.42 -13.09
CA GLY A 81 -6.22 -7.16 -12.62
C GLY A 81 -6.18 -7.01 -11.10
N ALA A 82 -6.56 -5.82 -10.62
CA ALA A 82 -6.48 -5.42 -9.21
C ALA A 82 -7.13 -6.38 -8.20
N PRO A 83 -8.42 -6.75 -8.32
CA PRO A 83 -9.08 -7.59 -7.31
C PRO A 83 -8.47 -8.97 -7.19
N VAL A 84 -8.01 -9.56 -8.30
CA VAL A 84 -7.41 -10.89 -8.29
C VAL A 84 -6.03 -10.89 -7.63
N MET A 85 -5.23 -9.84 -7.84
CA MET A 85 -3.96 -9.69 -7.13
C MET A 85 -4.14 -9.57 -5.61
N ILE A 86 -5.12 -8.78 -5.16
CA ILE A 86 -5.41 -8.62 -3.72
C ILE A 86 -5.80 -9.98 -3.10
N PHE A 87 -6.65 -10.74 -3.79
CA PHE A 87 -7.08 -12.07 -3.35
C PHE A 87 -5.92 -13.06 -3.26
N LEU A 88 -5.05 -13.09 -4.27
CA LEU A 88 -3.93 -14.01 -4.35
C LEU A 88 -2.89 -13.72 -3.25
N VAL A 89 -2.61 -12.44 -2.99
CA VAL A 89 -1.73 -12.01 -1.89
C VAL A 89 -2.32 -12.39 -0.54
N ALA A 90 -3.62 -12.16 -0.32
CA ALA A 90 -4.29 -12.58 0.92
C ALA A 90 -4.24 -14.11 1.11
N ALA A 91 -4.47 -14.88 0.04
CA ALA A 91 -4.42 -16.34 0.08
C ALA A 91 -3.00 -16.87 0.37
N ILE A 92 -1.97 -16.29 -0.25
CA ILE A 92 -0.56 -16.64 0.03
C ILE A 92 -0.23 -16.33 1.49
N SER A 93 -0.66 -15.19 2.02
CA SER A 93 -0.40 -14.81 3.41
C SER A 93 -0.99 -15.80 4.42
N PHE A 94 -2.07 -16.51 4.06
CA PHE A 94 -2.69 -17.54 4.91
C PHE A 94 -2.13 -18.96 4.67
N THR A 95 -1.29 -19.14 3.66
CA THR A 95 -0.73 -20.45 3.31
C THR A 95 0.23 -20.92 4.41
N PRO A 96 0.19 -22.21 4.80
CA PRO A 96 1.02 -22.77 5.89
C PRO A 96 2.53 -22.71 5.64
N ALA A 97 2.97 -22.36 4.43
CA ALA A 97 4.38 -22.08 4.11
C ALA A 97 4.88 -20.77 4.75
N PHE A 98 4.01 -19.79 4.96
CA PHE A 98 4.34 -18.50 5.59
C PHE A 98 3.89 -18.42 7.05
N SER A 99 2.90 -19.23 7.45
CA SER A 99 2.44 -19.34 8.83
C SER A 99 2.91 -20.65 9.48
N PRO A 100 4.00 -20.65 10.28
CA PRO A 100 4.51 -21.83 10.95
C PRO A 100 3.66 -22.31 12.15
N ARG A 101 2.38 -21.90 12.26
CA ARG A 101 1.53 -22.21 13.42
C ARG A 101 0.70 -23.48 13.31
N LYS A 102 0.45 -24.05 12.12
CA LYS A 102 -0.47 -25.21 12.00
C LYS A 102 0.19 -26.58 12.15
N LYS A 103 1.52 -26.71 12.09
CA LYS A 103 2.20 -28.01 12.29
C LYS A 103 2.27 -28.47 13.74
N LEU A 104 2.06 -27.59 14.73
CA LEU A 104 2.22 -27.96 16.15
C LEU A 104 0.93 -28.49 16.81
N MET A 105 -0.26 -28.17 16.29
CA MET A 105 -1.53 -28.56 16.92
C MET A 105 -2.11 -29.91 16.46
N GLN A 106 -1.57 -30.52 15.39
CA GLN A 106 -1.95 -31.88 14.97
C GLN A 106 -1.00 -32.98 15.48
N SER A 107 0.11 -32.62 16.14
CA SER A 107 1.00 -33.59 16.79
C SER A 107 0.70 -33.76 18.30
N LEU A 108 -0.32 -33.07 18.80
CA LEU A 108 -0.73 -33.04 20.21
C LEU A 108 -2.21 -33.44 20.41
N MET A 109 -2.84 -34.00 19.38
CA MET A 109 -4.11 -34.75 19.43
C MET A 109 -3.84 -36.13 18.84
#